data_AF-Q8ZZW0-F1
#
_entry.id   AF-Q8ZZW0-F1
#
_cell.length_a   1.000
_cell.length_b   1.000
_cell.length_c   1.000
_cell.angle_alpha   90.00
_cell.angle_beta   90.00
_cell.angle_gamma   90.00
#
_symmetry.space_group_name_H-M   'P 1'
#
loop_
_entity.id
_entity.type
_entity.pdbx_description
1 polymer ?
#
loop_
_entity_poly.entity_id
_entity_poly.type
_entity_poly.pdbx_seq_one_letter_code
_entity_poly.pdbx_strand_id
1 'polypeptide(L)'
;MKNLFFLLLASSLLIAASIVDPRWGAPAYVTPGGVFNITLDAPVTISSVALAAPGLDKPIELSFKAYGNVIVAAVPANTPLGLYDIVINGGEAYEPKAVWVGNVTGPLRIIQFTDAHMGVELDMASVYRLIHAVLIANGGPYDVVFFTGDQADVGGQLWHHALFVKYASMITKPVFVIPGNHDHAGDDPLVNYKRFVGPPVWYRVVGPYLIIGLDSGANGYLRDEQVKFYEEVLRKYPDKVKIVLIHHPPFYLQNSYIVETYKGPQDVDRLSRDPTGRRPYYIVYTSYLQNRPAFEKFLNLTIRYRVSLVMAGHVHSGNSTIVINGTYFVTTRTLGGSIDTSHGFRSYVVYPDGRVEVGREVWTYKNFAVVTWGSKAAQIYADSNLLPQVISLDLPALYSGVKPLNGSAEVVKVEKHPLGKYVRYTIRITGKPLWIALGDYVLAPTVKVERVLPRNPLPGDVVTVVLRAEDPNAGVPFIVINGTRVLASYLEEQPSYIYKFKYTRPTALQIAVPGGQPITIQIGQQTPAPTTPSPSPTVTPTPTPTATPTPAPPPQTATPTPTQTPTPTASPPPVTTPTATPTPTATVTVAPSPAGIPIEVIVLIAIAAVGLAVIVASAGRRRQVTK
;
A
#
# COMPACT_ATOMS: atom_id res chain seq x y z
N MET A 1 43.77 -3.04 -7.97
CA MET A 1 43.10 -1.88 -8.59
C MET A 1 41.66 -2.22 -8.99
N LYS A 2 40.75 -2.38 -8.01
CA LYS A 2 39.30 -2.55 -8.26
C LYS A 2 38.40 -1.85 -7.23
N ASN A 3 38.97 -1.10 -6.28
CA ASN A 3 38.23 -0.46 -5.18
C ASN A 3 38.28 1.08 -5.20
N LEU A 4 38.59 1.70 -6.35
CA LEU A 4 38.66 3.16 -6.48
C LEU A 4 37.64 3.74 -7.47
N PHE A 5 36.61 2.97 -7.84
CA PHE A 5 35.52 3.44 -8.72
C PHE A 5 34.22 3.71 -7.96
N PHE A 6 34.21 3.57 -6.63
CA PHE A 6 33.02 3.75 -5.78
C PHE A 6 33.02 5.01 -4.91
N LEU A 7 34.02 5.88 -5.02
CA LEU A 7 34.12 7.09 -4.17
C LEU A 7 33.89 8.43 -4.89
N LEU A 8 33.44 8.42 -6.15
CA LEU A 8 33.12 9.65 -6.91
C LEU A 8 31.75 9.61 -7.61
N LEU A 9 30.79 8.87 -7.04
CA LEU A 9 29.38 8.94 -7.44
C LEU A 9 28.45 9.15 -6.24
N ALA A 10 28.85 10.03 -5.33
CA ALA A 10 27.98 10.61 -4.31
C ALA A 10 27.70 12.08 -4.65
N SER A 11 27.47 12.37 -5.93
CA SER A 11 26.88 13.63 -6.38
C SER A 11 25.37 13.47 -6.25
N SER A 12 24.81 14.03 -5.17
CA SER A 12 23.37 14.27 -4.97
C SER A 12 22.42 13.17 -5.48
N LEU A 13 22.16 12.15 -4.66
CA LEU A 13 20.80 11.60 -4.67
C LEU A 13 19.90 12.71 -4.13
N LEU A 14 19.39 13.56 -5.02
CA LEU A 14 18.17 14.31 -4.74
C LEU A 14 17.11 13.25 -4.47
N ILE A 15 16.76 13.06 -3.20
CA ILE A 15 15.54 12.36 -2.84
C ILE A 15 14.43 13.19 -3.49
N ALA A 16 13.78 12.64 -4.52
CA ALA A 16 12.63 13.29 -5.13
C ALA A 16 11.59 13.54 -4.03
N ALA A 17 11.15 14.80 -3.88
CA ALA A 17 10.14 15.12 -2.88
C ALA A 17 8.88 14.30 -3.10
N SER A 18 8.29 13.84 -2.01
CA SER A 18 7.05 13.08 -2.04
C SER A 18 5.86 13.98 -1.74
N ILE A 19 4.72 13.68 -2.36
CA ILE A 19 3.46 14.32 -2.02
C ILE A 19 3.01 13.74 -0.68
N VAL A 20 2.68 14.61 0.28
CA VAL A 20 2.22 14.26 1.63
C VAL A 20 0.71 14.46 1.76
N ASP A 21 0.15 15.42 1.04
CA ASP A 21 -1.30 15.66 0.95
C ASP A 21 -1.64 16.37 -0.38
N PRO A 22 -2.68 15.97 -1.11
CA PRO A 22 -3.51 14.79 -0.87
C PRO A 22 -2.78 13.49 -1.22
N ARG A 23 -3.22 12.39 -0.61
CA ARG A 23 -2.78 11.03 -0.92
C ARG A 23 -3.96 10.21 -1.43
N TRP A 24 -3.73 9.08 -2.06
CA TRP A 24 -4.80 8.22 -2.56
C TRP A 24 -5.79 7.76 -1.47
N GLY A 25 -5.32 7.62 -0.22
CA GLY A 25 -6.14 7.28 0.94
C GLY A 25 -6.87 8.46 1.58
N ALA A 26 -6.68 9.67 1.07
CA ALA A 26 -7.41 10.88 1.45
C ALA A 26 -7.38 11.86 0.26
N PRO A 27 -8.07 11.58 -0.85
CA PRO A 27 -7.97 12.41 -2.05
C PRO A 27 -8.53 13.81 -1.78
N ALA A 28 -7.95 14.82 -2.41
CA ALA A 28 -8.54 16.15 -2.46
C ALA A 28 -9.85 16.10 -3.27
N TYR A 29 -10.85 16.85 -2.85
CA TYR A 29 -12.05 17.07 -3.65
C TYR A 29 -12.03 18.49 -4.20
N VAL A 30 -12.34 18.63 -5.49
CA VAL A 30 -12.37 19.93 -6.16
C VAL A 30 -13.46 19.92 -7.24
N THR A 31 -14.16 21.05 -7.40
CA THR A 31 -15.07 21.23 -8.52
C THR A 31 -14.29 21.61 -9.78
N PRO A 32 -14.79 21.35 -11.00
CA PRO A 32 -14.22 21.96 -12.20
C PRO A 32 -14.08 23.48 -12.02
N GLY A 33 -12.92 24.05 -12.36
CA GLY A 33 -12.62 25.47 -12.13
C GLY A 33 -12.14 25.81 -10.71
N GLY A 34 -12.13 24.84 -9.79
CA GLY A 34 -11.77 25.04 -8.39
C GLY A 34 -10.27 25.01 -8.12
N VAL A 35 -9.91 25.24 -6.86
CA VAL A 35 -8.52 25.21 -6.37
C VAL A 35 -8.35 24.20 -5.25
N PHE A 36 -7.17 23.61 -5.16
CA PHE A 36 -6.77 22.72 -4.07
C PHE A 36 -5.28 22.86 -3.77
N ASN A 37 -4.87 22.41 -2.58
CA ASN A 37 -3.47 22.44 -2.17
C ASN A 37 -2.83 21.07 -2.39
N ILE A 38 -1.54 21.09 -2.76
CA ILE A 38 -0.64 19.95 -2.77
C ILE A 38 0.51 20.29 -1.83
N THR A 39 0.77 19.46 -0.83
CA THR A 39 1.85 19.63 0.15
C THR A 39 2.90 18.57 -0.09
N LEU A 40 4.16 19.00 -0.19
CA LEU A 40 5.33 18.15 -0.35
C LEU A 40 6.06 17.99 0.98
N ASP A 41 6.81 16.91 1.14
CA ASP A 41 7.69 16.67 2.30
C ASP A 41 8.89 17.62 2.34
N ALA A 42 9.32 18.14 1.19
CA ALA A 42 10.35 19.13 1.05
C ALA A 42 10.02 20.14 -0.06
N PRO A 43 10.48 21.41 0.05
CA PRO A 43 10.41 22.36 -1.05
C PRO A 43 11.22 21.88 -2.25
N VAL A 44 10.64 21.95 -3.44
CA VAL A 44 11.32 21.65 -4.71
C VAL A 44 10.92 22.66 -5.78
N THR A 45 11.75 22.81 -6.80
CA THR A 45 11.43 23.66 -7.95
C THR A 45 10.30 23.02 -8.76
N ILE A 46 9.18 23.73 -8.88
CA ILE A 46 8.00 23.27 -9.62
C ILE A 46 7.96 23.97 -10.98
N SER A 47 8.06 23.17 -12.04
CA SER A 47 7.97 23.60 -13.45
C SER A 47 6.62 23.27 -14.08
N SER A 48 5.97 22.20 -13.65
CA SER A 48 4.65 21.78 -14.13
C SER A 48 3.86 21.04 -13.04
N VAL A 49 2.54 21.17 -13.11
CA VAL A 49 1.58 20.43 -12.29
C VAL A 49 0.42 20.05 -13.19
N ALA A 50 0.12 18.76 -13.28
CA ALA A 50 -0.92 18.24 -14.14
C ALA A 50 -1.76 17.15 -13.44
N LEU A 51 -2.96 16.94 -13.96
CA LEU A 51 -3.83 15.81 -13.61
C LEU A 51 -3.82 14.77 -14.72
N ALA A 52 -3.71 13.50 -14.36
CA ALA A 52 -3.78 12.40 -15.32
C ALA A 52 -4.75 11.32 -14.84
N ALA A 53 -5.45 10.68 -15.78
CA ALA A 53 -6.39 9.60 -15.49
C ALA A 53 -6.55 8.71 -16.72
N PRO A 54 -6.97 7.44 -16.56
CA PRO A 54 -7.35 6.60 -17.69
C PRO A 54 -8.38 7.27 -18.59
N GLY A 55 -8.16 7.17 -19.92
CA GLY A 55 -9.09 7.68 -20.93
C GLY A 55 -8.80 9.11 -21.40
N LEU A 56 -7.79 9.77 -20.83
CA LEU A 56 -7.27 11.03 -21.35
C LEU A 56 -6.20 10.76 -22.42
N ASP A 57 -6.17 11.60 -23.46
CA ASP A 57 -5.11 11.57 -24.49
C ASP A 57 -3.76 12.06 -23.93
N LYS A 58 -3.80 13.07 -23.05
CA LYS A 58 -2.63 13.65 -22.38
C LYS A 58 -3.02 14.19 -21.00
N PRO A 59 -2.07 14.41 -20.08
CA PRO A 59 -2.34 15.08 -18.82
C PRO A 59 -2.96 16.47 -19.01
N ILE A 60 -3.81 16.86 -18.06
CA ILE A 60 -4.46 18.17 -17.99
C ILE A 60 -3.56 19.09 -17.16
N GLU A 61 -2.93 20.06 -17.80
CA GLU A 61 -2.10 21.06 -17.12
C GLU A 61 -2.93 21.95 -16.20
N LEU A 62 -2.38 22.23 -15.02
CA LEU A 62 -2.95 23.09 -14.01
C LEU A 62 -2.18 24.40 -13.95
N SER A 63 -2.89 25.51 -13.73
CA SER A 63 -2.21 26.73 -13.26
C SER A 63 -1.89 26.57 -11.78
N PHE A 64 -0.71 27.00 -11.33
CA PHE A 64 -0.31 26.82 -9.94
C PHE A 64 0.52 27.99 -9.40
N LYS A 65 0.58 28.09 -8.07
CA LYS A 65 1.54 28.92 -7.33
C LYS A 65 2.17 28.09 -6.22
N ALA A 66 3.49 28.15 -6.10
CA ALA A 66 4.24 27.45 -5.05
C ALA A 66 4.64 28.42 -3.92
N TYR A 67 4.48 27.99 -2.68
CA TYR A 67 4.84 28.68 -1.45
C TYR A 67 5.59 27.70 -0.55
N GLY A 68 6.92 27.69 -0.65
CA GLY A 68 7.74 26.68 0.03
C GLY A 68 7.42 25.27 -0.48
N ASN A 69 6.95 24.41 0.42
CA ASN A 69 6.54 23.03 0.11
C ASN A 69 5.04 22.90 -0.22
N VAL A 70 4.28 24.00 -0.32
CA VAL A 70 2.85 23.98 -0.64
C VAL A 70 2.61 24.55 -2.04
N ILE A 71 1.86 23.84 -2.85
CA ILE A 71 1.44 24.25 -4.19
C ILE A 71 -0.07 24.48 -4.14
N VAL A 72 -0.52 25.67 -4.52
CA VAL A 72 -1.93 25.97 -4.77
C VAL A 72 -2.19 25.76 -6.25
N ALA A 73 -2.92 24.71 -6.61
CA ALA A 73 -3.21 24.35 -7.99
C ALA A 73 -4.67 24.63 -8.33
N ALA A 74 -4.92 25.16 -9.53
CA ALA A 74 -6.27 25.43 -10.05
C ALA A 74 -6.59 24.51 -11.21
N VAL A 75 -7.75 23.87 -11.14
CA VAL A 75 -8.27 22.94 -12.14
C VAL A 75 -9.01 23.72 -13.22
N PRO A 76 -8.78 23.45 -14.52
CA PRO A 76 -9.57 24.06 -15.58
C PRO A 76 -11.09 23.84 -15.42
N ALA A 77 -11.89 24.81 -15.87
CA ALA A 77 -13.36 24.75 -15.73
C ALA A 77 -14.01 23.62 -16.55
N ASN A 78 -13.34 23.17 -17.62
CA ASN A 78 -13.79 22.08 -18.50
C ASN A 78 -13.19 20.72 -18.13
N THR A 79 -12.48 20.60 -17.00
CA THR A 79 -11.94 19.30 -16.57
C THR A 79 -13.08 18.31 -16.34
N PRO A 80 -13.04 17.12 -16.98
CA PRO A 80 -14.06 16.09 -16.77
C PRO A 80 -14.16 15.67 -15.30
N LEU A 81 -15.32 15.14 -14.92
CA LEU A 81 -15.47 14.55 -13.59
C LEU A 81 -14.73 13.22 -13.54
N GLY A 82 -14.03 12.95 -12.45
CA GLY A 82 -13.25 11.73 -12.33
C GLY A 82 -12.27 11.75 -11.16
N LEU A 83 -11.53 10.64 -11.06
CA LEU A 83 -10.46 10.46 -10.10
C LEU A 83 -9.13 10.52 -10.85
N TYR A 84 -8.25 11.41 -10.41
CA TYR A 84 -7.05 11.80 -11.10
C TYR A 84 -5.81 11.59 -10.23
N ASP A 85 -4.74 11.23 -10.90
CA ASP A 85 -3.38 11.23 -10.38
C ASP A 85 -2.83 12.66 -10.41
N ILE A 86 -1.97 13.00 -9.46
CA ILE A 86 -1.15 14.22 -9.49
C ILE A 86 0.16 13.90 -10.19
N VAL A 87 0.55 14.76 -11.14
CA VAL A 87 1.82 14.69 -11.86
C VAL A 87 2.54 16.02 -11.70
N ILE A 88 3.72 16.01 -11.10
CA ILE A 88 4.58 17.19 -10.94
C ILE A 88 5.85 16.99 -11.74
N ASN A 89 6.29 18.02 -12.47
CA ASN A 89 7.52 17.99 -13.28
C ASN A 89 7.62 16.77 -14.21
N GLY A 90 6.52 16.43 -14.91
CA GLY A 90 6.48 15.24 -15.77
C GLY A 90 6.51 13.89 -15.04
N GLY A 91 6.33 13.88 -13.72
CA GLY A 91 6.25 12.67 -12.89
C GLY A 91 7.41 12.43 -11.94
N GLU A 92 8.29 13.42 -11.72
CA GLU A 92 9.31 13.39 -10.66
C GLU A 92 8.67 13.20 -9.28
N ALA A 93 7.56 13.90 -9.04
CA ALA A 93 6.64 13.59 -7.96
C ALA A 93 5.28 13.18 -8.54
N TYR A 94 4.73 12.09 -8.02
CA TYR A 94 3.54 11.44 -8.54
C TYR A 94 2.75 10.84 -7.39
N GLU A 95 1.44 11.08 -7.36
CA GLU A 95 0.53 10.40 -6.45
C GLU A 95 -0.70 9.93 -7.22
N PRO A 96 -0.97 8.62 -7.27
CA PRO A 96 -2.12 8.10 -7.98
C PRO A 96 -3.42 8.48 -7.25
N LYS A 97 -4.48 8.75 -8.00
CA LYS A 97 -5.86 8.83 -7.50
C LYS A 97 -6.04 9.79 -6.32
N ALA A 98 -5.24 10.85 -6.30
CA ALA A 98 -5.16 11.81 -5.20
C ALA A 98 -6.15 12.97 -5.33
N VAL A 99 -6.79 13.14 -6.49
CA VAL A 99 -7.70 14.26 -6.75
C VAL A 99 -8.99 13.77 -7.35
N TRP A 100 -10.09 13.99 -6.65
CA TRP A 100 -11.44 13.78 -7.13
C TRP A 100 -12.00 15.10 -7.66
N VAL A 101 -12.08 15.22 -8.99
CA VAL A 101 -12.80 16.31 -9.65
C VAL A 101 -14.28 15.90 -9.71
N GLY A 102 -15.13 16.62 -8.99
CA GLY A 102 -16.52 16.22 -8.77
C GLY A 102 -17.52 17.38 -8.72
N ASN A 103 -18.80 17.05 -8.84
CA ASN A 103 -19.91 17.98 -8.63
C ASN A 103 -20.99 17.34 -7.74
N VAL A 104 -20.59 16.94 -6.54
CA VAL A 104 -21.45 16.26 -5.57
C VAL A 104 -22.44 17.26 -4.98
N THR A 105 -23.72 17.07 -5.31
CA THR A 105 -24.84 17.86 -4.78
C THR A 105 -25.94 17.00 -4.15
N GLY A 106 -26.06 15.74 -4.59
CA GLY A 106 -27.06 14.77 -4.13
C GLY A 106 -26.58 13.84 -3.01
N PRO A 107 -27.31 12.74 -2.77
CA PRO A 107 -26.94 11.73 -1.78
C PRO A 107 -25.56 11.12 -2.06
N LEU A 108 -24.77 10.90 -1.01
CA LEU A 108 -23.47 10.24 -1.07
C LEU A 108 -23.63 8.76 -0.72
N ARG A 109 -23.37 7.87 -1.68
CA ARG A 109 -23.46 6.41 -1.52
C ARG A 109 -22.08 5.86 -1.15
N ILE A 110 -22.00 5.19 -0.02
CA ILE A 110 -20.76 4.77 0.62
C ILE A 110 -20.75 3.25 0.70
N ILE A 111 -19.61 2.64 0.40
CA ILE A 111 -19.29 1.28 0.85
C ILE A 111 -18.16 1.33 1.87
N GLN A 112 -18.38 0.70 3.03
CA GLN A 112 -17.40 0.62 4.11
C GLN A 112 -16.76 -0.75 4.14
N PHE A 113 -15.44 -0.76 4.08
CA PHE A 113 -14.58 -1.86 4.42
C PHE A 113 -13.79 -1.52 5.68
N THR A 114 -13.32 -2.55 6.38
CA THR A 114 -12.55 -2.37 7.60
C THR A 114 -11.74 -3.63 7.88
N ASP A 115 -10.65 -3.51 8.63
CA ASP A 115 -9.92 -4.63 9.20
C ASP A 115 -9.48 -5.61 8.10
N ALA A 116 -8.74 -5.10 7.10
CA ALA A 116 -8.26 -5.93 6.00
C ALA A 116 -7.18 -6.91 6.47
N HIS A 117 -6.38 -6.58 7.49
CA HIS A 117 -5.33 -7.42 8.07
C HIS A 117 -4.44 -8.11 7.02
N MET A 118 -3.81 -7.33 6.15
CA MET A 118 -2.77 -7.87 5.27
C MET A 118 -1.67 -8.48 6.13
N GLY A 119 -1.30 -9.73 5.83
CA GLY A 119 -0.37 -10.54 6.60
C GLY A 119 -1.01 -11.70 7.37
N VAL A 120 -2.32 -11.68 7.59
CA VAL A 120 -3.06 -12.76 8.26
C VAL A 120 -3.52 -13.83 7.28
N GLU A 121 -3.44 -15.07 7.73
CA GLU A 121 -3.99 -16.24 7.05
C GLU A 121 -4.70 -17.15 8.06
N LEU A 122 -5.99 -17.38 7.85
CA LEU A 122 -6.80 -18.30 8.62
C LEU A 122 -7.24 -19.48 7.74
N ASP A 123 -8.41 -19.37 7.11
CA ASP A 123 -8.91 -20.26 6.07
C ASP A 123 -8.32 -19.93 4.68
N MET A 124 -7.95 -18.67 4.48
CA MET A 124 -7.19 -18.16 3.34
C MET A 124 -6.48 -16.85 3.73
N ALA A 125 -5.49 -16.44 2.95
CA ALA A 125 -4.85 -15.14 3.14
C ALA A 125 -5.85 -13.99 2.97
N SER A 126 -5.79 -12.98 3.85
CA SER A 126 -6.74 -11.85 3.84
C SER A 126 -6.81 -11.10 2.51
N VAL A 127 -5.74 -11.14 1.71
CA VAL A 127 -5.66 -10.46 0.41
C VAL A 127 -6.76 -10.89 -0.56
N TYR A 128 -7.21 -12.14 -0.52
CA TYR A 128 -8.27 -12.61 -1.42
C TYR A 128 -9.64 -12.00 -1.12
N ARG A 129 -9.85 -11.63 0.15
CA ARG A 129 -11.05 -10.91 0.60
C ARG A 129 -10.98 -9.43 0.23
N LEU A 130 -9.79 -8.83 0.31
CA LEU A 130 -9.55 -7.48 -0.22
C LEU A 130 -9.83 -7.43 -1.73
N ILE A 131 -9.26 -8.35 -2.52
CA ILE A 131 -9.50 -8.41 -3.97
C ILE A 131 -10.99 -8.55 -4.27
N HIS A 132 -11.70 -9.41 -3.53
CA HIS A 132 -13.15 -9.57 -3.66
C HIS A 132 -13.91 -8.27 -3.37
N ALA A 133 -13.58 -7.60 -2.27
CA ALA A 133 -14.15 -6.32 -1.87
C ALA A 133 -13.91 -5.22 -2.93
N VAL A 134 -12.71 -5.18 -3.51
CA VAL A 134 -12.36 -4.24 -4.59
C VAL A 134 -13.26 -4.42 -5.82
N LEU A 135 -13.46 -5.67 -6.26
CA LEU A 135 -14.34 -5.96 -7.40
C LEU A 135 -15.80 -5.58 -7.12
N ILE A 136 -16.29 -5.80 -5.89
CA ILE A 136 -17.62 -5.37 -5.45
C ILE A 136 -17.75 -3.84 -5.46
N ALA A 137 -16.77 -3.14 -4.88
CA ALA A 137 -16.79 -1.69 -4.79
C ALA A 137 -16.81 -1.03 -6.17
N ASN A 138 -16.04 -1.57 -7.12
CA ASN A 138 -15.96 -1.06 -8.48
C ASN A 138 -17.25 -1.27 -9.28
N GLY A 139 -17.88 -2.45 -9.17
CA GLY A 139 -19.10 -2.75 -9.92
C GLY A 139 -20.40 -2.25 -9.26
N GLY A 140 -20.37 -1.94 -7.96
CA GLY A 140 -21.55 -1.50 -7.22
C GLY A 140 -21.89 -0.01 -7.42
N PRO A 141 -23.11 0.43 -7.07
CA PRO A 141 -23.57 1.82 -7.24
C PRO A 141 -23.09 2.74 -6.10
N TYR A 142 -21.80 2.71 -5.78
CA TYR A 142 -21.17 3.52 -4.73
C TYR A 142 -20.44 4.72 -5.32
N ASP A 143 -20.40 5.82 -4.59
CA ASP A 143 -19.66 7.03 -4.96
C ASP A 143 -18.26 7.03 -4.34
N VAL A 144 -18.12 6.51 -3.11
CA VAL A 144 -16.86 6.49 -2.36
C VAL A 144 -16.67 5.17 -1.60
N VAL A 145 -15.41 4.82 -1.34
CA VAL A 145 -15.01 3.64 -0.55
C VAL A 145 -14.31 4.11 0.71
N PHE A 146 -14.76 3.64 1.88
CA PHE A 146 -14.12 3.93 3.15
C PHE A 146 -13.45 2.69 3.72
N PHE A 147 -12.24 2.85 4.26
CA PHE A 147 -11.50 1.85 5.02
C PHE A 147 -11.29 2.36 6.46
N THR A 148 -11.97 1.75 7.43
CA THR A 148 -11.99 2.23 8.82
C THR A 148 -10.97 1.57 9.74
N GLY A 149 -9.74 1.39 9.28
CA GLY A 149 -8.60 0.92 10.10
C GLY A 149 -8.24 -0.56 9.94
N ASP A 150 -7.06 -0.91 10.46
CA ASP A 150 -6.43 -2.24 10.43
C ASP A 150 -6.19 -2.79 9.01
N GLN A 151 -5.52 -1.99 8.18
CA GLN A 151 -5.20 -2.41 6.81
C GLN A 151 -4.02 -3.39 6.80
N ALA A 152 -2.96 -3.05 7.52
CA ALA A 152 -1.88 -3.97 7.84
C ALA A 152 -2.19 -4.70 9.15
N ASP A 153 -1.80 -5.97 9.26
CA ASP A 153 -1.88 -6.69 10.54
C ASP A 153 -0.75 -6.31 11.51
N VAL A 154 0.39 -5.91 10.96
CA VAL A 154 1.54 -5.39 11.72
C VAL A 154 2.09 -4.21 10.93
N GLY A 155 1.81 -2.98 11.37
CA GLY A 155 2.19 -1.76 10.66
C GLY A 155 3.69 -1.59 10.44
N GLY A 156 4.52 -2.11 11.34
CA GLY A 156 5.98 -2.15 11.19
C GLY A 156 6.48 -3.00 10.01
N GLN A 157 5.64 -3.90 9.49
CA GLN A 157 5.97 -4.73 8.33
C GLN A 157 5.59 -3.98 7.04
N LEU A 158 6.59 -3.40 6.38
CA LEU A 158 6.42 -2.65 5.12
C LEU A 158 5.60 -3.42 4.08
N TRP A 159 5.83 -4.73 3.99
CA TRP A 159 5.24 -5.60 2.99
C TRP A 159 3.72 -5.78 3.17
N HIS A 160 3.17 -5.60 4.39
CA HIS A 160 1.73 -5.60 4.63
C HIS A 160 1.05 -4.40 3.95
N HIS A 161 1.63 -3.20 4.10
CA HIS A 161 1.13 -2.00 3.44
C HIS A 161 1.32 -2.04 1.93
N ALA A 162 2.47 -2.52 1.46
CA ALA A 162 2.72 -2.69 0.03
C ALA A 162 1.70 -3.64 -0.62
N LEU A 163 1.38 -4.77 0.04
CA LEU A 163 0.37 -5.71 -0.42
C LEU A 163 -1.04 -5.11 -0.41
N PHE A 164 -1.39 -4.35 0.64
CA PHE A 164 -2.67 -3.62 0.71
C PHE A 164 -2.81 -2.66 -0.47
N VAL A 165 -1.83 -1.76 -0.67
CA VAL A 165 -1.84 -0.75 -1.73
C VAL A 165 -1.87 -1.41 -3.11
N LYS A 166 -1.09 -2.48 -3.32
CA LYS A 166 -1.05 -3.21 -4.59
C LYS A 166 -2.46 -3.58 -5.08
N TYR A 167 -3.30 -4.13 -4.21
CA TYR A 167 -4.65 -4.56 -4.61
C TYR A 167 -5.72 -3.50 -4.40
N ALA A 168 -5.64 -2.67 -3.35
CA ALA A 168 -6.55 -1.54 -3.16
C ALA A 168 -6.44 -0.51 -4.30
N SER A 169 -5.25 -0.38 -4.92
CA SER A 169 -5.05 0.49 -6.09
C SER A 169 -5.87 0.07 -7.31
N MET A 170 -6.47 -1.12 -7.35
CA MET A 170 -7.41 -1.49 -8.43
C MET A 170 -8.79 -0.82 -8.27
N ILE A 171 -9.07 -0.17 -7.13
CA ILE A 171 -10.32 0.57 -6.91
C ILE A 171 -10.38 1.79 -7.84
N THR A 172 -11.48 1.93 -8.56
CA THR A 172 -11.71 2.97 -9.59
C THR A 172 -12.43 4.22 -9.06
N LYS A 173 -12.67 4.25 -7.74
CA LYS A 173 -13.45 5.27 -7.02
C LYS A 173 -12.60 5.94 -5.94
N PRO A 174 -12.96 7.15 -5.47
CA PRO A 174 -12.27 7.81 -4.36
C PRO A 174 -12.26 6.91 -3.12
N VAL A 175 -11.07 6.75 -2.51
CA VAL A 175 -10.86 5.91 -1.32
C VAL A 175 -10.47 6.80 -0.15
N PHE A 176 -11.10 6.59 1.01
CA PHE A 176 -10.76 7.30 2.23
C PHE A 176 -10.38 6.29 3.31
N VAL A 177 -9.21 6.46 3.91
CA VAL A 177 -8.61 5.49 4.82
C VAL A 177 -8.21 6.20 6.11
N ILE A 178 -8.40 5.51 7.23
CA ILE A 178 -7.86 5.87 8.54
C ILE A 178 -7.06 4.70 9.11
N PRO A 179 -6.10 4.94 10.04
CA PRO A 179 -5.37 3.86 10.69
C PRO A 179 -6.23 3.18 11.78
N GLY A 180 -5.94 1.91 12.03
CA GLY A 180 -6.36 1.18 13.23
C GLY A 180 -5.18 0.77 14.11
N ASN A 181 -5.42 0.09 15.23
CA ASN A 181 -4.34 -0.25 16.17
C ASN A 181 -3.29 -1.18 15.56
N HIS A 182 -3.65 -2.06 14.62
CA HIS A 182 -2.68 -2.91 13.93
C HIS A 182 -1.77 -2.11 12.98
N ASP A 183 -2.25 -1.00 12.40
CA ASP A 183 -1.41 -0.09 11.62
C ASP A 183 -0.35 0.62 12.50
N HIS A 184 -0.56 0.73 13.81
CA HIS A 184 0.44 1.21 14.78
C HIS A 184 1.38 0.10 15.29
N ALA A 185 1.04 -1.17 15.11
CA ALA A 185 1.78 -2.28 15.70
C ALA A 185 3.20 -2.36 15.11
N GLY A 186 4.20 -2.06 15.94
CA GLY A 186 5.61 -1.97 15.52
C GLY A 186 5.96 -0.70 14.72
N ASP A 187 5.04 0.26 14.59
CA ASP A 187 5.20 1.54 13.89
C ASP A 187 4.24 2.62 14.43
N ASP A 188 4.36 2.95 15.72
CA ASP A 188 3.51 3.96 16.38
C ASP A 188 3.78 5.44 16.00
N PRO A 189 4.78 5.77 15.16
CA PRO A 189 4.80 7.04 14.42
C PRO A 189 4.03 7.00 13.09
N LEU A 190 3.51 5.83 12.69
CA LEU A 190 2.81 5.54 11.44
C LEU A 190 3.66 5.88 10.20
N VAL A 191 4.96 5.58 10.23
CA VAL A 191 5.88 5.89 9.12
C VAL A 191 5.45 5.19 7.84
N ASN A 192 5.18 3.88 7.90
CA ASN A 192 4.74 3.10 6.75
C ASN A 192 3.34 3.51 6.32
N TYR A 193 2.40 3.66 7.25
CA TYR A 193 1.04 4.10 6.92
C TYR A 193 1.05 5.45 6.18
N LYS A 194 1.81 6.45 6.67
CA LYS A 194 1.93 7.76 5.99
C LYS A 194 2.58 7.64 4.62
N ARG A 195 3.58 6.78 4.49
CA ARG A 195 4.29 6.54 3.23
C ARG A 195 3.40 5.87 2.17
N PHE A 196 2.58 4.90 2.57
CA PHE A 196 1.85 4.04 1.65
C PHE A 196 0.38 4.42 1.49
N VAL A 197 -0.25 5.04 2.49
CA VAL A 197 -1.70 5.28 2.54
C VAL A 197 -2.02 6.78 2.54
N GLY A 198 -1.58 7.49 3.58
CA GLY A 198 -1.79 8.92 3.69
C GLY A 198 -1.76 9.48 5.12
N PRO A 199 -2.18 10.74 5.33
CA PRO A 199 -2.19 11.32 6.67
C PRO A 199 -3.11 10.50 7.60
N PRO A 200 -2.76 10.34 8.89
CA PRO A 200 -3.59 9.58 9.84
C PRO A 200 -4.80 10.37 10.35
N VAL A 201 -4.76 11.70 10.24
CA VAL A 201 -5.82 12.63 10.66
C VAL A 201 -6.00 13.65 9.56
N TRP A 202 -7.22 13.78 9.04
CA TRP A 202 -7.52 14.62 7.88
C TRP A 202 -9.00 15.01 7.81
N TYR A 203 -9.32 16.00 6.98
CA TYR A 203 -10.70 16.29 6.59
C TYR A 203 -10.81 16.64 5.11
N ARG A 204 -11.98 16.39 4.52
CA ARG A 204 -12.33 16.77 3.14
C ARG A 204 -13.74 17.35 3.09
N VAL A 205 -13.89 18.47 2.39
CA VAL A 205 -15.20 19.03 2.06
C VAL A 205 -15.58 18.54 0.67
N VAL A 206 -16.64 17.73 0.59
CA VAL A 206 -17.14 17.10 -0.63
C VAL A 206 -18.55 17.61 -0.86
N GLY A 207 -18.69 18.68 -1.64
CA GLY A 207 -20.01 19.30 -1.87
C GLY A 207 -20.68 19.74 -0.55
N PRO A 208 -21.85 19.19 -0.19
CA PRO A 208 -22.52 19.48 1.09
C PRO A 208 -21.91 18.73 2.29
N TYR A 209 -21.02 17.77 2.05
CA TYR A 209 -20.47 16.89 3.09
C TYR A 209 -19.13 17.39 3.63
N LEU A 210 -18.89 17.12 4.90
CA LEU A 210 -17.59 17.19 5.56
C LEU A 210 -17.25 15.78 6.05
N ILE A 211 -16.20 15.19 5.47
CA ILE A 211 -15.68 13.87 5.85
C ILE A 211 -14.45 14.10 6.71
N ILE A 212 -14.38 13.46 7.87
CA ILE A 212 -13.30 13.62 8.84
C ILE A 212 -12.73 12.24 9.17
N GLY A 213 -11.43 12.05 8.98
CA GLY A 213 -10.70 10.87 9.43
C GLY A 213 -9.97 11.16 10.73
N LEU A 214 -10.22 10.35 11.77
CA LEU A 214 -9.57 10.45 13.07
C LEU A 214 -8.76 9.19 13.39
N ASP A 215 -7.60 9.41 14.00
CA ASP A 215 -6.73 8.37 14.53
C ASP A 215 -7.05 8.10 16.01
N SER A 216 -7.68 6.94 16.29
CA SER A 216 -7.93 6.45 17.65
C SER A 216 -6.71 5.80 18.32
N GLY A 217 -5.56 5.79 17.66
CA GLY A 217 -4.29 5.30 18.18
C GLY A 217 -4.22 3.79 18.46
N ALA A 218 -3.04 3.35 18.90
CA ALA A 218 -2.77 1.96 19.28
C ALA A 218 -3.61 1.48 20.48
N ASN A 219 -4.01 2.38 21.38
CA ASN A 219 -4.72 2.05 22.62
C ASN A 219 -6.26 2.16 22.50
N GLY A 220 -6.75 2.61 21.35
CA GLY A 220 -8.17 2.59 21.04
C GLY A 220 -9.02 3.70 21.63
N TYR A 221 -8.46 4.90 21.79
CA TYR A 221 -9.21 6.09 22.19
C TYR A 221 -8.59 7.35 21.57
N LEU A 222 -9.42 8.39 21.40
CA LEU A 222 -8.94 9.68 20.91
C LEU A 222 -8.07 10.38 21.96
N ARG A 223 -6.93 10.93 21.50
CA ARG A 223 -6.09 11.83 22.29
C ARG A 223 -6.60 13.27 22.19
N ASP A 224 -6.13 14.13 23.08
CA ASP A 224 -6.59 15.51 23.19
C ASP A 224 -6.31 16.31 21.91
N GLU A 225 -5.19 16.03 21.23
CA GLU A 225 -4.83 16.68 19.97
C GLU A 225 -5.85 16.38 18.85
N GLN A 226 -6.32 15.12 18.78
CA GLN A 226 -7.32 14.68 17.81
C GLN A 226 -8.67 15.33 18.08
N VAL A 227 -9.08 15.43 19.35
CA VAL A 227 -10.34 16.09 19.72
C VAL A 227 -10.25 17.61 19.50
N LYS A 228 -9.07 18.22 19.70
CA LYS A 228 -8.83 19.63 19.36
C LYS A 228 -8.94 19.86 17.86
N PHE A 229 -8.29 19.03 17.04
CA PHE A 229 -8.42 19.09 15.58
C PHE A 229 -9.89 18.94 15.15
N TYR A 230 -10.61 17.98 15.73
CA TYR A 230 -12.01 17.75 15.45
C TYR A 230 -12.89 18.98 15.77
N GLU A 231 -12.68 19.60 16.93
CA GLU A 231 -13.36 20.85 17.32
C GLU A 231 -13.10 21.99 16.32
N GLU A 232 -11.84 22.19 15.93
CA GLU A 232 -11.43 23.23 14.99
C GLU A 232 -12.09 23.04 13.62
N VAL A 233 -12.12 21.81 13.11
CA VAL A 233 -12.74 21.47 11.81
C VAL A 233 -14.26 21.64 11.87
N LEU A 234 -14.92 21.15 12.92
CA LEU A 234 -16.37 21.30 13.09
C LEU A 234 -16.77 22.78 13.18
N ARG A 235 -16.01 23.59 13.90
CA ARG A 235 -16.23 25.05 13.99
C ARG A 235 -16.05 25.74 12.65
N LYS A 236 -15.12 25.26 11.82
CA LYS A 236 -14.83 25.84 10.49
C LYS A 236 -15.94 25.54 9.47
N TYR A 237 -16.66 24.44 9.61
CA TYR A 237 -17.67 24.00 8.66
C TYR A 237 -19.00 23.60 9.35
N PRO A 238 -19.64 24.54 10.07
CA PRO A 238 -20.83 24.23 10.85
C PRO A 238 -22.03 23.83 9.97
N ASP A 239 -22.09 24.28 8.72
CA ASP A 239 -23.24 24.09 7.82
C ASP A 239 -23.15 22.82 6.96
N LYS A 240 -22.06 22.05 7.06
CA LYS A 240 -21.88 20.81 6.29
C LYS A 240 -22.55 19.62 6.98
N VAL A 241 -22.91 18.60 6.21
CA VAL A 241 -23.31 17.28 6.72
C VAL A 241 -22.04 16.51 7.10
N LYS A 242 -21.88 16.14 8.38
CA LYS A 242 -20.61 15.59 8.88
C LYS A 242 -20.64 14.06 8.94
N ILE A 243 -19.58 13.45 8.41
CA ILE A 243 -19.30 12.02 8.45
C ILE A 243 -17.91 11.85 9.08
N VAL A 244 -17.83 11.03 10.12
CA VAL A 244 -16.59 10.79 10.88
C VAL A 244 -16.18 9.33 10.74
N LEU A 245 -14.92 9.10 10.41
CA LEU A 245 -14.29 7.80 10.38
C LEU A 245 -13.39 7.67 11.61
N ILE A 246 -13.56 6.58 12.36
CA ILE A 246 -12.72 6.25 13.52
C ILE A 246 -12.63 4.74 13.67
N HIS A 247 -11.45 4.18 13.95
CA HIS A 247 -11.31 2.72 13.93
C HIS A 247 -12.03 2.05 15.11
N HIS A 248 -11.74 2.48 16.33
CA HIS A 248 -12.38 1.94 17.53
C HIS A 248 -13.76 2.57 17.72
N PRO A 249 -14.84 1.78 17.82
CA PRO A 249 -16.18 2.34 17.92
C PRO A 249 -16.36 3.04 19.28
N PRO A 250 -16.94 4.26 19.34
CA PRO A 250 -17.28 4.90 20.61
C PRO A 250 -18.36 4.14 21.38
N PHE A 251 -19.29 3.53 20.63
CA PHE A 251 -20.34 2.69 21.15
C PHE A 251 -20.45 1.40 20.34
N TYR A 252 -20.68 0.28 21.01
CA TYR A 252 -20.83 -1.01 20.36
C TYR A 252 -21.69 -1.96 21.18
N LEU A 253 -22.63 -2.61 20.51
CA LEU A 253 -23.24 -3.84 20.99
C LEU A 253 -23.46 -4.77 19.80
N GLN A 254 -23.00 -6.02 19.92
CA GLN A 254 -23.01 -6.97 18.81
C GLN A 254 -24.43 -7.22 18.27
N ASN A 255 -24.57 -7.11 16.95
CA ASN A 255 -25.79 -7.32 16.17
C ASN A 255 -27.00 -6.54 16.70
N SER A 256 -26.77 -5.28 17.10
CA SER A 256 -27.80 -4.45 17.73
C SER A 256 -28.24 -3.28 16.85
N TYR A 257 -29.49 -2.86 17.08
CA TYR A 257 -30.00 -1.53 16.73
C TYR A 257 -30.51 -0.88 18.02
N ILE A 258 -29.90 0.22 18.45
CA ILE A 258 -30.21 0.89 19.72
C ILE A 258 -30.45 2.36 19.47
N VAL A 259 -31.44 2.92 20.14
CA VAL A 259 -31.70 4.36 20.16
C VAL A 259 -31.57 4.85 21.58
N GLU A 260 -30.71 5.85 21.78
CA GLU A 260 -30.36 6.39 23.08
C GLU A 260 -30.30 7.92 23.04
N THR A 261 -30.15 8.52 24.22
CA THR A 261 -29.94 9.96 24.34
C THR A 261 -28.65 10.29 25.07
N TYR A 262 -28.06 11.44 24.77
CA TYR A 262 -26.90 11.99 25.46
C TYR A 262 -27.13 13.48 25.72
N LYS A 263 -27.12 13.87 27.00
CA LYS A 263 -27.32 15.24 27.48
C LYS A 263 -26.07 15.82 28.12
N GLY A 264 -25.07 14.99 28.43
CA GLY A 264 -23.80 15.43 28.98
C GLY A 264 -22.98 14.30 29.61
N PRO A 265 -21.83 14.62 30.22
CA PRO A 265 -20.89 13.68 30.83
C PRO A 265 -21.51 12.58 31.73
N GLN A 266 -22.53 12.91 32.50
CA GLN A 266 -23.25 11.98 33.39
C GLN A 266 -23.88 10.79 32.64
N ASP A 267 -24.21 10.97 31.35
CA ASP A 267 -24.77 9.90 30.55
C ASP A 267 -23.73 8.86 30.14
N VAL A 268 -22.42 9.16 30.21
CA VAL A 268 -21.38 8.15 29.94
C VAL A 268 -21.49 7.00 30.94
N ASP A 269 -21.70 7.29 32.22
CA ASP A 269 -21.87 6.26 33.25
C ASP A 269 -23.16 5.46 33.03
N ARG A 270 -24.25 6.13 32.63
CA ARG A 270 -25.52 5.46 32.31
C ARG A 270 -25.38 4.54 31.10
N LEU A 271 -24.80 5.02 30.01
CA LEU A 271 -24.59 4.27 28.76
C LEU A 271 -23.53 3.16 28.90
N SER A 272 -22.78 3.14 30.02
CA SER A 272 -21.87 2.06 30.36
C SER A 272 -22.56 0.91 31.12
N ARG A 273 -23.69 1.15 31.80
CA ARG A 273 -24.37 0.17 32.65
C ARG A 273 -25.54 -0.50 31.93
N ASP A 274 -25.52 -1.83 31.81
CA ASP A 274 -26.60 -2.58 31.15
C ASP A 274 -27.91 -2.43 31.92
N PRO A 275 -28.97 -1.84 31.33
CA PRO A 275 -30.24 -1.65 32.02
C PRO A 275 -30.92 -2.97 32.39
N THR A 276 -30.54 -4.09 31.76
CA THR A 276 -31.09 -5.42 32.08
C THR A 276 -30.32 -6.13 33.19
N GLY A 277 -29.15 -5.62 33.57
CA GLY A 277 -28.23 -6.29 34.51
C GLY A 277 -27.64 -7.61 33.99
N ARG A 278 -27.88 -7.97 32.71
CA ARG A 278 -27.41 -9.24 32.14
C ARG A 278 -25.95 -9.20 31.70
N ARG A 279 -25.42 -8.01 31.47
CA ARG A 279 -24.05 -7.78 30.98
C ARG A 279 -23.31 -6.82 31.91
N PRO A 280 -21.99 -6.98 32.05
CA PRO A 280 -21.17 -6.06 32.85
C PRO A 280 -21.07 -4.66 32.21
N TYR A 281 -21.25 -4.56 30.89
CA TYR A 281 -21.21 -3.30 30.13
C TYR A 281 -22.39 -3.23 29.14
N TYR A 282 -22.88 -2.00 28.91
CA TYR A 282 -23.95 -1.75 27.93
C TYR A 282 -23.41 -1.46 26.54
N ILE A 283 -23.18 -0.18 26.20
CA ILE A 283 -22.80 0.21 24.83
C ILE A 283 -21.52 1.03 24.74
N VAL A 284 -21.09 1.74 25.80
CA VAL A 284 -19.82 2.48 25.74
C VAL A 284 -18.66 1.51 25.54
N TYR A 285 -17.86 1.75 24.50
CA TYR A 285 -16.67 0.94 24.27
C TYR A 285 -15.58 1.33 25.27
N THR A 286 -15.13 0.36 26.05
CA THR A 286 -14.44 0.62 27.33
C THR A 286 -13.07 1.27 27.17
N SER A 287 -12.39 1.13 26.02
CA SER A 287 -11.11 1.80 25.76
C SER A 287 -11.23 3.32 25.83
N TYR A 288 -12.37 3.90 25.44
CA TYR A 288 -12.61 5.35 25.52
C TYR A 288 -12.64 5.88 26.96
N LEU A 289 -12.92 5.01 27.94
CA LEU A 289 -12.90 5.40 29.34
C LEU A 289 -11.48 5.63 29.87
N GLN A 290 -10.45 5.15 29.16
CA GLN A 290 -9.05 5.40 29.51
C GLN A 290 -8.66 6.88 29.31
N ASN A 291 -9.30 7.58 28.37
CA ASN A 291 -9.24 9.04 28.25
C ASN A 291 -10.66 9.63 28.25
N ARG A 292 -11.35 9.46 29.39
CA ARG A 292 -12.73 9.92 29.57
C ARG A 292 -12.94 11.41 29.25
N PRO A 293 -12.07 12.37 29.66
CA PRO A 293 -12.26 13.78 29.31
C PRO A 293 -12.29 14.05 27.80
N ALA A 294 -11.38 13.44 27.04
CA ALA A 294 -11.37 13.55 25.58
C ALA A 294 -12.62 12.93 24.96
N PHE A 295 -13.04 11.76 25.47
CA PHE A 295 -14.25 11.09 25.00
C PHE A 295 -15.51 11.93 25.25
N GLU A 296 -15.68 12.47 26.45
CA GLU A 296 -16.81 13.36 26.77
C GLU A 296 -16.82 14.61 25.91
N LYS A 297 -15.65 15.22 25.67
CA LYS A 297 -15.53 16.37 24.77
C LYS A 297 -15.90 15.99 23.33
N PHE A 298 -15.42 14.85 22.83
CA PHE A 298 -15.78 14.32 21.51
C PHE A 298 -17.29 14.11 21.38
N LEU A 299 -17.95 13.48 22.37
CA LEU A 299 -19.40 13.27 22.35
C LEU A 299 -20.16 14.60 22.37
N ASN A 300 -19.79 15.52 23.25
CA ASN A 300 -20.40 16.85 23.32
C ASN A 300 -20.31 17.59 21.98
N LEU A 301 -19.14 17.58 21.33
CA LEU A 301 -18.95 18.20 20.02
C LEU A 301 -19.78 17.49 18.95
N THR A 302 -19.77 16.16 18.92
CA THR A 302 -20.49 15.35 17.93
C THR A 302 -21.99 15.63 17.97
N ILE A 303 -22.58 15.69 19.17
CA ILE A 303 -24.00 16.00 19.34
C ILE A 303 -24.28 17.48 19.07
N ARG A 304 -23.46 18.39 19.58
CA ARG A 304 -23.65 19.85 19.40
C ARG A 304 -23.63 20.27 17.92
N TYR A 305 -22.72 19.69 17.14
CA TYR A 305 -22.57 20.00 15.71
C TYR A 305 -23.44 19.14 14.79
N ARG A 306 -24.33 18.32 15.36
CA ARG A 306 -25.27 17.45 14.64
C ARG A 306 -24.54 16.59 13.59
N VAL A 307 -23.53 15.86 14.03
CA VAL A 307 -22.84 14.90 13.15
C VAL A 307 -23.83 13.83 12.74
N SER A 308 -23.89 13.51 11.45
CA SER A 308 -24.87 12.55 10.93
C SER A 308 -24.41 11.12 11.16
N LEU A 309 -23.13 10.82 10.91
CA LEU A 309 -22.61 9.46 10.87
C LEU A 309 -21.19 9.38 11.44
N VAL A 310 -20.96 8.44 12.35
CA VAL A 310 -19.66 8.04 12.88
C VAL A 310 -19.47 6.55 12.57
N MET A 311 -18.42 6.20 11.83
CA MET A 311 -18.21 4.86 11.28
C MET A 311 -16.94 4.22 11.84
N ALA A 312 -17.06 2.95 12.23
CA ALA A 312 -15.98 2.20 12.88
C ALA A 312 -15.89 0.72 12.46
N GLY A 313 -14.78 0.10 12.85
CA GLY A 313 -14.44 -1.32 12.66
C GLY A 313 -14.01 -1.97 13.97
N HIS A 314 -12.81 -2.57 14.00
CA HIS A 314 -12.09 -3.08 15.18
C HIS A 314 -12.64 -4.34 15.85
N VAL A 315 -13.97 -4.45 15.96
CA VAL A 315 -14.61 -5.53 16.76
C VAL A 315 -14.60 -6.89 16.07
N HIS A 316 -14.33 -6.93 14.77
CA HIS A 316 -14.35 -8.06 13.83
C HIS A 316 -15.69 -8.82 13.71
N SER A 317 -16.44 -8.94 14.79
CA SER A 317 -17.63 -9.76 14.92
C SER A 317 -18.87 -8.90 14.93
N GLY A 318 -19.85 -9.19 14.08
CA GLY A 318 -21.13 -8.49 14.09
C GLY A 318 -21.06 -7.04 13.59
N ASN A 319 -22.25 -6.47 13.45
CA ASN A 319 -22.42 -5.04 13.25
C ASN A 319 -23.11 -4.42 14.46
N SER A 320 -23.07 -3.10 14.55
CA SER A 320 -23.89 -2.34 15.48
C SER A 320 -24.41 -1.07 14.80
N THR A 321 -25.60 -0.63 15.19
CA THR A 321 -26.15 0.66 14.81
C THR A 321 -26.76 1.30 16.05
N ILE A 322 -26.10 2.32 16.57
CA ILE A 322 -26.49 3.02 17.78
C ILE A 322 -26.79 4.46 17.40
N VAL A 323 -28.01 4.91 17.63
CA VAL A 323 -28.45 6.25 17.29
C VAL A 323 -28.55 7.07 18.57
N ILE A 324 -27.76 8.14 18.69
CA ILE A 324 -27.77 9.02 19.86
C ILE A 324 -28.08 10.44 19.40
N ASN A 325 -29.19 11.00 19.88
CA ASN A 325 -29.69 12.33 19.49
C ASN A 325 -29.72 12.57 17.96
N GLY A 326 -29.98 11.51 17.17
CA GLY A 326 -30.00 11.55 15.71
C GLY A 326 -28.66 11.29 15.01
N THR A 327 -27.54 11.21 15.74
CA THR A 327 -26.25 10.77 15.19
C THR A 327 -26.19 9.25 15.12
N TYR A 328 -25.82 8.70 13.97
CA TYR A 328 -25.61 7.26 13.78
C TYR A 328 -24.17 6.89 14.12
N PHE A 329 -23.97 6.04 15.12
CA PHE A 329 -22.72 5.35 15.40
C PHE A 329 -22.82 3.93 14.86
N VAL A 330 -22.00 3.61 13.86
CA VAL A 330 -22.07 2.34 13.15
C VAL A 330 -20.74 1.60 13.25
N THR A 331 -20.84 0.29 13.47
CA THR A 331 -19.70 -0.63 13.41
C THR A 331 -20.06 -1.72 12.43
N THR A 332 -19.13 -2.09 11.56
CA THR A 332 -19.32 -3.19 10.60
C THR A 332 -18.32 -4.32 10.86
N ARG A 333 -18.68 -5.51 10.42
CA ARG A 333 -17.82 -6.69 10.40
C ARG A 333 -16.58 -6.48 9.55
N THR A 334 -15.51 -7.20 9.91
CA THR A 334 -14.19 -7.16 9.25
C THR A 334 -14.19 -7.73 7.83
N LEU A 335 -13.26 -7.27 6.97
CA LEU A 335 -12.87 -7.97 5.76
C LEU A 335 -11.95 -9.16 6.05
N GLY A 336 -11.02 -9.08 6.99
CA GLY A 336 -9.98 -10.08 7.27
C GLY A 336 -9.77 -10.31 8.77
N GLY A 337 -8.54 -10.66 9.17
CA GLY A 337 -8.18 -10.76 10.59
C GLY A 337 -8.58 -12.08 11.26
N SER A 338 -8.60 -12.08 12.60
CA SER A 338 -8.52 -13.26 13.46
C SER A 338 -9.79 -14.13 13.61
N ILE A 339 -10.86 -13.86 12.85
CA ILE A 339 -12.11 -14.63 12.94
C ILE A 339 -12.48 -15.20 11.57
N ASP A 340 -12.45 -16.52 11.43
CA ASP A 340 -12.60 -17.23 10.16
C ASP A 340 -14.01 -17.10 9.54
N THR A 341 -15.06 -17.10 10.37
CA THR A 341 -16.47 -17.15 9.94
C THR A 341 -17.14 -15.79 9.83
N SER A 342 -16.41 -14.71 10.14
CA SER A 342 -16.98 -13.38 10.37
C SER A 342 -16.41 -12.35 9.40
N HIS A 343 -16.73 -12.49 8.12
CA HIS A 343 -16.30 -11.52 7.10
C HIS A 343 -17.48 -10.86 6.39
N GLY A 344 -17.35 -9.57 6.11
CA GLY A 344 -18.39 -8.81 5.42
C GLY A 344 -18.07 -7.34 5.23
N PHE A 345 -19.09 -6.60 4.81
CA PHE A 345 -19.04 -5.15 4.65
C PHE A 345 -20.44 -4.56 4.79
N ARG A 346 -20.54 -3.23 4.81
CA ARG A 346 -21.82 -2.52 4.86
C ARG A 346 -21.82 -1.30 3.95
N SER A 347 -22.99 -0.95 3.44
CA SER A 347 -23.20 0.24 2.61
C SER A 347 -24.11 1.25 3.30
N TYR A 348 -23.99 2.50 2.89
CA TYR A 348 -24.72 3.63 3.48
C TYR A 348 -25.11 4.63 2.40
N VAL A 349 -26.18 5.38 2.65
CA VAL A 349 -26.51 6.57 1.88
C VAL A 349 -26.66 7.73 2.85
N VAL A 350 -25.87 8.78 2.68
CA VAL A 350 -25.98 10.01 3.46
C VAL A 350 -26.57 11.08 2.56
N TYR A 351 -27.62 11.75 3.01
CA TYR A 351 -28.33 12.76 2.25
C TYR A 351 -27.83 14.17 2.58
N PRO A 352 -27.98 15.16 1.67
CA PRO A 352 -27.58 16.54 1.92
C PRO A 352 -28.33 17.22 3.07
N ASP A 353 -29.46 16.67 3.51
CA ASP A 353 -30.24 17.11 4.67
C ASP A 353 -29.77 16.49 6.00
N GLY A 354 -28.76 15.62 5.96
CA GLY A 354 -28.19 14.94 7.11
C GLY A 354 -28.83 13.60 7.47
N ARG A 355 -29.87 13.15 6.75
CA ARG A 355 -30.43 11.79 6.94
C ARG A 355 -29.41 10.72 6.53
N VAL A 356 -29.43 9.60 7.24
CA VAL A 356 -28.57 8.44 6.98
C VAL A 356 -29.43 7.20 6.78
N GLU A 357 -29.26 6.53 5.65
CA GLU A 357 -29.74 5.18 5.43
C GLU A 357 -28.58 4.21 5.64
N VAL A 358 -28.81 3.26 6.55
CA VAL A 358 -27.85 2.21 6.87
C VAL A 358 -28.27 0.94 6.16
N GLY A 359 -27.46 0.49 5.21
CA GLY A 359 -27.68 -0.77 4.49
C GLY A 359 -27.61 -1.99 5.41
N ARG A 360 -28.08 -3.13 4.94
CA ARG A 360 -27.83 -4.40 5.65
C ARG A 360 -26.35 -4.78 5.51
N GLU A 361 -25.83 -5.44 6.53
CA GLU A 361 -24.51 -6.07 6.43
C GLU A 361 -24.55 -7.17 5.35
N VAL A 362 -23.53 -7.19 4.51
CA VAL A 362 -23.33 -8.23 3.49
C VAL A 362 -22.23 -9.17 3.97
N TRP A 363 -22.57 -10.45 4.10
CA TRP A 363 -21.64 -11.48 4.54
C TRP A 363 -20.86 -12.03 3.35
N THR A 364 -19.54 -12.06 3.47
CA THR A 364 -18.62 -12.53 2.43
C THR A 364 -17.88 -13.81 2.83
N TYR A 365 -18.22 -14.43 3.96
CA TYR A 365 -17.57 -15.67 4.40
C TYR A 365 -17.46 -16.71 3.26
N LYS A 366 -16.27 -17.28 3.08
CA LYS A 366 -15.84 -18.17 1.98
C LYS A 366 -15.92 -17.60 0.56
N ASN A 367 -16.47 -16.41 0.35
CA ASN A 367 -16.43 -15.74 -0.95
C ASN A 367 -15.08 -15.06 -1.10
N PHE A 368 -14.42 -15.28 -2.23
CA PHE A 368 -13.11 -14.68 -2.48
C PHE A 368 -12.87 -14.46 -3.96
N ALA A 369 -11.86 -13.65 -4.25
CA ALA A 369 -11.35 -13.46 -5.60
C ALA A 369 -9.82 -13.45 -5.58
N VAL A 370 -9.25 -13.86 -6.71
CA VAL A 370 -7.83 -13.85 -6.98
C VAL A 370 -7.63 -13.05 -8.25
N VAL A 371 -6.73 -12.08 -8.20
CA VAL A 371 -6.27 -11.35 -9.38
C VAL A 371 -4.76 -11.47 -9.44
N THR A 372 -4.24 -12.05 -10.51
CA THR A 372 -2.80 -12.14 -10.77
C THR A 372 -2.48 -11.52 -12.11
N TRP A 373 -1.23 -11.09 -12.29
CA TRP A 373 -0.79 -10.55 -13.56
C TRP A 373 0.71 -10.79 -13.75
N GLY A 374 1.11 -10.84 -15.02
CA GLY A 374 2.50 -10.89 -15.43
C GLY A 374 2.74 -10.02 -16.66
N SER A 375 3.80 -10.33 -17.38
CA SER A 375 4.24 -9.55 -18.54
C SER A 375 3.29 -9.63 -19.74
N LYS A 376 2.46 -10.68 -19.85
CA LYS A 376 1.63 -10.95 -21.05
C LYS A 376 0.14 -10.96 -20.79
N ALA A 377 -0.27 -11.35 -19.59
CA ALA A 377 -1.66 -11.50 -19.24
C ALA A 377 -1.95 -11.17 -17.76
N ALA A 378 -3.21 -10.91 -17.48
CA ALA A 378 -3.79 -10.93 -16.14
C ALA A 378 -4.85 -12.03 -16.03
N GLN A 379 -5.06 -12.54 -14.84
CA GLN A 379 -6.09 -13.53 -14.53
C GLN A 379 -7.00 -13.00 -13.43
N ILE A 380 -8.29 -13.30 -13.56
CA ILE A 380 -9.29 -13.05 -12.52
C ILE A 380 -10.00 -14.37 -12.28
N TYR A 381 -9.86 -14.90 -11.07
CA TYR A 381 -10.62 -16.05 -10.58
C TYR A 381 -11.50 -15.57 -9.42
N ALA A 382 -12.78 -15.92 -9.42
CA ALA A 382 -13.66 -15.60 -8.30
C ALA A 382 -14.63 -16.74 -7.99
N ASP A 383 -14.64 -17.15 -6.73
CA ASP A 383 -15.70 -18.01 -6.19
C ASP A 383 -16.62 -17.14 -5.34
N SER A 384 -17.56 -16.47 -6.00
CA SER A 384 -18.52 -15.62 -5.31
C SER A 384 -19.83 -15.46 -6.07
N ASN A 385 -20.92 -15.39 -5.31
CA ASN A 385 -22.25 -14.99 -5.80
C ASN A 385 -22.51 -13.48 -5.71
N LEU A 386 -21.57 -12.71 -5.17
CA LEU A 386 -21.77 -11.30 -4.80
C LEU A 386 -21.18 -10.33 -5.82
N LEU A 387 -20.45 -10.83 -6.82
CA LEU A 387 -19.87 -9.96 -7.84
C LEU A 387 -20.98 -9.36 -8.73
N PRO A 388 -20.93 -8.04 -8.97
CA PRO A 388 -21.80 -7.40 -9.97
C PRO A 388 -21.56 -7.97 -11.37
N GLN A 389 -22.58 -7.92 -12.23
CA GLN A 389 -22.47 -8.38 -13.63
C GLN A 389 -21.49 -7.54 -14.47
N VAL A 390 -21.20 -6.32 -14.05
CA VAL A 390 -20.19 -5.47 -14.66
C VAL A 390 -19.21 -5.07 -13.58
N ILE A 391 -17.96 -5.46 -13.75
CA ILE A 391 -16.86 -5.05 -12.89
C ILE A 391 -15.96 -4.08 -13.63
N SER A 392 -15.31 -3.20 -12.89
CA SER A 392 -14.18 -2.43 -13.40
C SER A 392 -12.96 -2.65 -12.51
N LEU A 393 -11.76 -2.49 -13.07
CA LEU A 393 -10.51 -2.54 -12.31
C LEU A 393 -9.39 -1.90 -13.10
N ASP A 394 -8.43 -1.34 -12.37
CA ASP A 394 -7.20 -0.78 -12.95
C ASP A 394 -6.07 -1.82 -12.84
N LEU A 395 -5.44 -2.16 -13.96
CA LEU A 395 -4.32 -3.10 -14.06
C LEU A 395 -3.05 -2.40 -14.54
N PRO A 396 -1.84 -2.88 -14.19
CA PRO A 396 -0.59 -2.15 -14.45
C PRO A 396 -0.18 -2.09 -15.92
N ALA A 397 -0.77 -2.90 -16.79
CA ALA A 397 -0.40 -2.98 -18.19
C ALA A 397 -1.61 -3.11 -19.12
N LEU A 398 -1.35 -2.83 -20.40
CA LEU A 398 -2.29 -3.09 -21.47
C LEU A 398 -2.24 -4.57 -21.85
N TYR A 399 -3.37 -5.23 -21.73
CA TYR A 399 -3.61 -6.62 -22.07
C TYR A 399 -4.68 -6.64 -23.16
N SER A 400 -4.33 -7.21 -24.32
CA SER A 400 -5.22 -7.23 -25.48
C SER A 400 -6.09 -8.48 -25.49
N GLY A 401 -7.41 -8.28 -25.53
CA GLY A 401 -8.38 -9.38 -25.60
C GLY A 401 -8.75 -9.98 -24.24
N VAL A 402 -9.78 -10.83 -24.25
CA VAL A 402 -10.28 -11.57 -23.09
C VAL A 402 -10.53 -13.02 -23.47
N LYS A 403 -10.09 -13.94 -22.62
CA LYS A 403 -10.30 -15.38 -22.76
C LYS A 403 -11.03 -15.90 -21.52
N PRO A 404 -12.31 -16.26 -21.63
CA PRO A 404 -13.01 -16.98 -20.57
C PRO A 404 -12.45 -18.40 -20.44
N LEU A 405 -12.06 -18.79 -19.23
CA LEU A 405 -11.63 -20.14 -18.86
C LEU A 405 -12.77 -20.89 -18.16
N ASN A 406 -13.61 -20.16 -17.42
CA ASN A 406 -14.91 -20.61 -16.94
C ASN A 406 -15.86 -19.41 -16.80
N GLY A 407 -17.13 -19.61 -17.16
CA GLY A 407 -18.10 -18.52 -17.28
C GLY A 407 -17.96 -17.74 -18.59
N SER A 408 -18.48 -16.51 -18.63
CA SER A 408 -18.36 -15.60 -19.78
C SER A 408 -17.73 -14.28 -19.38
N ALA A 409 -17.01 -13.66 -20.31
CA ALA A 409 -16.57 -12.28 -20.17
C ALA A 409 -16.53 -11.54 -21.50
N GLU A 410 -16.89 -10.27 -21.44
CA GLU A 410 -16.85 -9.32 -22.55
C GLU A 410 -16.21 -8.02 -22.05
N VAL A 411 -15.17 -7.56 -22.73
CA VAL A 411 -14.56 -6.26 -22.42
C VAL A 411 -15.45 -5.18 -23.01
N VAL A 412 -16.09 -4.41 -22.13
CA VAL A 412 -16.99 -3.30 -22.49
C VAL A 412 -16.20 -2.04 -22.79
N LYS A 413 -15.15 -1.77 -22.03
CA LYS A 413 -14.33 -0.55 -22.16
C LYS A 413 -12.89 -0.80 -21.74
N VAL A 414 -11.95 -0.17 -22.45
CA VAL A 414 -10.53 -0.11 -22.10
C VAL A 414 -10.07 1.34 -22.16
N GLU A 415 -9.54 1.86 -21.06
CA GLU A 415 -9.09 3.24 -20.96
C GLU A 415 -7.63 3.26 -20.51
N LYS A 416 -6.73 3.80 -21.34
CA LYS A 416 -5.30 3.83 -21.06
C LYS A 416 -4.97 5.09 -20.26
N HIS A 417 -4.10 4.97 -19.26
CA HIS A 417 -3.52 6.14 -18.61
C HIS A 417 -2.51 6.82 -19.56
N PRO A 418 -2.54 8.16 -19.74
CA PRO A 418 -1.71 8.85 -20.73
C PRO A 418 -0.20 8.74 -20.46
N LEU A 419 0.20 8.50 -19.20
CA LEU A 419 1.59 8.24 -18.82
C LEU A 419 1.95 6.74 -18.71
N GLY A 420 1.08 5.84 -19.19
CA GLY A 420 1.34 4.40 -19.17
C GLY A 420 1.42 3.76 -17.77
N LYS A 421 0.83 4.39 -16.74
CA LYS A 421 0.90 3.92 -15.34
C LYS A 421 0.01 2.72 -15.06
N TYR A 422 -1.20 2.72 -15.64
CA TYR A 422 -2.17 1.63 -15.55
C TYR A 422 -3.22 1.76 -16.65
N VAL A 423 -4.08 0.74 -16.79
CA VAL A 423 -5.18 0.68 -17.75
C VAL A 423 -6.44 0.26 -17.01
N ARG A 424 -7.53 1.00 -17.21
CA ARG A 424 -8.85 0.66 -16.69
C ARG A 424 -9.57 -0.27 -17.64
N TYR A 425 -10.04 -1.39 -17.11
CA TYR A 425 -10.91 -2.32 -17.81
C TYR A 425 -12.29 -2.27 -17.20
N THR A 426 -13.31 -2.22 -18.05
CA THR A 426 -14.70 -2.51 -17.67
C THR A 426 -15.11 -3.79 -18.38
N ILE A 427 -15.54 -4.79 -17.61
CA ILE A 427 -15.77 -6.15 -18.08
C ILE A 427 -17.15 -6.59 -17.62
N ARG A 428 -17.97 -7.04 -18.57
CA ARG A 428 -19.22 -7.74 -18.29
C ARG A 428 -18.91 -9.20 -18.06
N ILE A 429 -19.38 -9.77 -16.95
CA ILE A 429 -19.04 -11.13 -16.49
C ILE A 429 -20.30 -11.93 -16.15
N THR A 430 -20.27 -13.24 -16.40
CA THR A 430 -21.25 -14.19 -15.86
C THR A 430 -20.59 -15.54 -15.54
N GLY A 431 -21.25 -16.35 -14.71
CA GLY A 431 -20.81 -17.70 -14.35
C GLY A 431 -20.18 -17.80 -12.97
N LYS A 432 -20.25 -19.01 -12.40
CA LYS A 432 -19.65 -19.32 -11.11
C LYS A 432 -19.06 -20.75 -11.11
N PRO A 433 -17.79 -20.92 -10.67
CA PRO A 433 -16.83 -19.85 -10.39
C PRO A 433 -16.49 -19.04 -11.64
N LEU A 434 -16.18 -17.77 -11.53
CA LEU A 434 -15.66 -16.99 -12.66
C LEU A 434 -14.17 -17.32 -12.83
N TRP A 435 -13.72 -17.57 -14.06
CA TRP A 435 -12.29 -17.58 -14.37
C TRP A 435 -12.03 -17.02 -15.74
N ILE A 436 -11.33 -15.89 -15.81
CA ILE A 436 -11.05 -15.19 -17.06
C ILE A 436 -9.59 -14.75 -17.11
N ALA A 437 -9.04 -14.67 -18.32
CA ALA A 437 -7.74 -14.09 -18.58
C ALA A 437 -7.88 -12.89 -19.52
N LEU A 438 -7.11 -11.84 -19.27
CA LEU A 438 -6.95 -10.68 -20.14
C LEU A 438 -5.56 -10.74 -20.76
N GLY A 439 -5.44 -10.51 -22.06
CA GLY A 439 -4.15 -10.50 -22.75
C GLY A 439 -3.77 -11.83 -23.39
N ASP A 440 -2.47 -11.94 -23.73
CA ASP A 440 -1.91 -13.13 -24.38
C ASP A 440 -1.71 -14.23 -23.34
N TYR A 441 -2.76 -15.04 -23.15
CA TYR A 441 -2.82 -16.07 -22.12
C TYR A 441 -2.02 -17.33 -22.50
N VAL A 442 -0.70 -17.18 -22.53
CA VAL A 442 0.29 -18.24 -22.70
C VAL A 442 0.97 -18.47 -21.36
N LEU A 443 0.59 -19.57 -20.71
CA LEU A 443 1.14 -19.94 -19.40
C LEU A 443 2.53 -20.55 -19.55
N ALA A 444 3.42 -20.22 -18.62
CA ALA A 444 4.75 -20.81 -18.51
C ALA A 444 5.12 -21.01 -17.03
N PRO A 445 4.30 -21.76 -16.27
CA PRO A 445 4.49 -21.86 -14.84
C PRO A 445 5.68 -22.77 -14.51
N THR A 446 6.37 -22.42 -13.45
CA THR A 446 7.35 -23.27 -12.77
C THR A 446 6.86 -23.59 -11.37
N VAL A 447 7.22 -24.76 -10.85
CA VAL A 447 6.90 -25.18 -9.49
C VAL A 447 8.12 -25.80 -8.83
N LYS A 448 8.37 -25.42 -7.59
CA LYS A 448 9.49 -25.89 -6.78
C LYS A 448 8.98 -26.26 -5.39
N VAL A 449 9.37 -27.43 -4.90
CA VAL A 449 9.19 -27.78 -3.48
C VAL A 449 10.31 -27.12 -2.69
N GLU A 450 9.94 -26.23 -1.78
CA GLU A 450 10.91 -25.55 -0.92
C GLU A 450 11.27 -26.39 0.29
N ARG A 451 10.24 -26.95 0.93
CA ARG A 451 10.40 -27.60 2.22
C ARG A 451 9.30 -28.61 2.47
N VAL A 452 9.68 -29.74 3.05
CA VAL A 452 8.76 -30.73 3.65
C VAL A 452 9.13 -30.84 5.12
N LEU A 453 8.14 -30.65 6.01
CA LEU A 453 8.30 -30.76 7.46
C LEU A 453 7.27 -31.72 8.05
N PRO A 454 7.66 -32.69 8.89
CA PRO A 454 9.04 -33.12 9.11
C PRO A 454 9.62 -33.80 7.85
N ARG A 455 10.95 -33.82 7.70
CA ARG A 455 11.61 -34.47 6.54
C ARG A 455 11.37 -35.98 6.50
N ASN A 456 11.32 -36.62 7.66
CA ASN A 456 11.06 -38.05 7.84
C ASN A 456 9.82 -38.23 8.71
N PRO A 457 8.60 -38.13 8.15
CA PRO A 457 7.38 -38.21 8.93
C PRO A 457 7.10 -39.63 9.41
N LEU A 458 6.60 -39.73 10.64
CA LEU A 458 6.07 -40.93 11.25
C LEU A 458 4.53 -40.93 11.16
N PRO A 459 3.88 -42.11 11.11
CA PRO A 459 2.43 -42.19 11.15
C PRO A 459 1.84 -41.40 12.33
N GLY A 460 0.95 -40.45 12.04
CA GLY A 460 0.39 -39.51 13.01
C GLY A 460 0.87 -38.07 12.85
N ASP A 461 2.06 -37.85 12.26
CA ASP A 461 2.62 -36.52 12.06
C ASP A 461 1.77 -35.66 11.12
N VAL A 462 1.76 -34.35 11.34
CA VAL A 462 1.24 -33.38 10.38
C VAL A 462 2.37 -32.98 9.44
N VAL A 463 2.31 -33.44 8.20
CA VAL A 463 3.26 -33.05 7.17
C VAL A 463 2.83 -31.72 6.57
N THR A 464 3.75 -30.76 6.55
CA THR A 464 3.61 -29.47 5.85
C THR A 464 4.55 -29.47 4.65
N VAL A 465 3.97 -29.34 3.45
CA VAL A 465 4.70 -29.13 2.20
C VAL A 465 4.58 -27.67 1.81
N VAL A 466 5.71 -27.00 1.65
CA VAL A 466 5.81 -25.61 1.20
C VAL A 466 6.33 -25.60 -0.22
N LEU A 467 5.57 -24.97 -1.12
CA LEU A 467 5.91 -24.87 -2.54
C LEU A 467 6.00 -23.40 -2.97
N ARG A 468 6.85 -23.13 -3.95
CA ARG A 468 6.77 -21.93 -4.79
C ARG A 468 6.25 -22.31 -6.15
N ALA A 469 5.33 -21.51 -6.66
CA ALA A 469 4.91 -21.58 -8.06
C ALA A 469 4.87 -20.17 -8.63
N GLU A 470 5.43 -20.02 -9.81
CA GLU A 470 5.59 -18.74 -10.48
C GLU A 470 5.24 -18.89 -11.95
N ASP A 471 4.53 -17.91 -12.50
CA ASP A 471 4.29 -17.78 -13.92
C ASP A 471 4.57 -16.31 -14.30
N PRO A 472 5.66 -16.02 -15.03
CA PRO A 472 6.04 -14.65 -15.36
C PRO A 472 5.11 -13.99 -16.40
N ASN A 473 4.26 -14.77 -17.08
CA ASN A 473 3.35 -14.28 -18.11
C ASN A 473 2.02 -13.85 -17.51
N ALA A 474 1.46 -14.61 -16.57
CA ALA A 474 0.10 -14.39 -16.06
C ALA A 474 -0.04 -14.46 -14.52
N GLY A 475 1.03 -14.82 -13.81
CA GLY A 475 0.96 -15.20 -12.39
C GLY A 475 0.24 -16.52 -12.15
N VAL A 476 0.25 -16.99 -10.91
CA VAL A 476 -0.39 -18.27 -10.53
C VAL A 476 -1.57 -17.99 -9.60
N PRO A 477 -2.82 -18.29 -10.01
CA PRO A 477 -3.99 -18.01 -9.18
C PRO A 477 -4.15 -19.03 -8.03
N PHE A 478 -3.74 -20.28 -8.27
CA PHE A 478 -3.74 -21.38 -7.32
C PHE A 478 -2.93 -22.55 -7.87
N ILE A 479 -2.58 -23.49 -7.00
CA ILE A 479 -2.10 -24.81 -7.40
C ILE A 479 -3.13 -25.88 -7.01
N VAL A 480 -3.01 -27.07 -7.58
CA VAL A 480 -3.84 -28.23 -7.26
C VAL A 480 -2.96 -29.35 -6.74
N ILE A 481 -3.22 -29.83 -5.53
CA ILE A 481 -2.50 -30.95 -4.92
C ILE A 481 -3.49 -32.07 -4.64
N ASN A 482 -3.32 -33.23 -5.28
CA ASN A 482 -4.24 -34.38 -5.18
C ASN A 482 -5.72 -33.98 -5.38
N GLY A 483 -5.99 -33.11 -6.36
CA GLY A 483 -7.34 -32.61 -6.66
C GLY A 483 -7.82 -31.47 -5.75
N THR A 484 -7.08 -31.13 -4.69
CA THR A 484 -7.42 -30.02 -3.79
C THR A 484 -6.79 -28.72 -4.26
N ARG A 485 -7.57 -27.66 -4.43
CA ARG A 485 -7.04 -26.33 -4.73
C ARG A 485 -6.37 -25.72 -3.50
N VAL A 486 -5.17 -25.20 -3.68
CA VAL A 486 -4.39 -24.49 -2.66
C VAL A 486 -4.13 -23.06 -3.17
N LEU A 487 -4.63 -22.08 -2.42
CA LEU A 487 -4.35 -20.67 -2.64
C LEU A 487 -2.96 -20.32 -2.08
N ALA A 488 -2.34 -19.27 -2.59
CA ALA A 488 -1.08 -18.79 -2.03
C ALA A 488 -1.30 -18.12 -0.67
N SER A 489 -0.47 -18.49 0.28
CA SER A 489 -0.06 -17.69 1.43
C SER A 489 0.89 -16.58 0.96
N TYR A 490 0.96 -15.46 1.67
CA TYR A 490 1.91 -14.39 1.35
C TYR A 490 2.87 -14.21 2.53
N LEU A 491 4.15 -14.45 2.26
CA LEU A 491 5.26 -14.20 3.19
C LEU A 491 6.20 -13.21 2.51
N GLU A 492 6.37 -12.02 3.10
CA GLU A 492 7.23 -10.97 2.54
C GLU A 492 6.85 -10.63 1.08
N GLU A 493 5.55 -10.40 0.82
CA GLU A 493 4.96 -10.16 -0.51
C GLU A 493 5.04 -11.31 -1.52
N GLN A 494 5.77 -12.38 -1.23
CA GLN A 494 5.94 -13.50 -2.16
C GLN A 494 4.89 -14.59 -1.93
N PRO A 495 4.25 -15.10 -3.01
CA PRO A 495 3.32 -16.21 -2.89
C PRO A 495 4.06 -17.50 -2.50
N SER A 496 3.55 -18.17 -1.49
CA SER A 496 3.97 -19.50 -1.05
C SER A 496 2.73 -20.38 -0.93
N TYR A 497 2.81 -21.63 -1.37
CA TYR A 497 1.68 -22.55 -1.30
C TYR A 497 1.95 -23.58 -0.22
N ILE A 498 1.09 -23.59 0.80
CA ILE A 498 1.27 -24.44 1.99
C ILE A 498 0.20 -25.52 1.99
N TYR A 499 0.63 -26.78 1.93
CA TYR A 499 -0.27 -27.93 1.99
C TYR A 499 0.04 -28.79 3.21
N LYS A 500 -0.99 -29.02 4.03
CA LYS A 500 -0.88 -29.78 5.29
C LYS A 500 -1.76 -31.02 5.23
N PHE A 501 -1.24 -32.16 5.64
CA PHE A 501 -2.02 -33.39 5.78
C PHE A 501 -1.49 -34.29 6.90
N LYS A 502 -2.37 -35.14 7.45
CA LYS A 502 -1.98 -36.14 8.45
C LYS A 502 -1.32 -37.32 7.76
N TYR A 503 -0.07 -37.60 8.09
CA TYR A 503 0.71 -38.67 7.50
C TYR A 503 0.35 -40.02 8.13
N THR A 504 0.11 -41.03 7.30
CA THR A 504 -0.24 -42.39 7.74
C THR A 504 0.63 -43.46 7.10
N ARG A 505 1.07 -43.23 5.86
CA ARG A 505 1.90 -44.12 5.05
C ARG A 505 2.62 -43.31 3.96
N PRO A 506 3.66 -43.88 3.30
CA PRO A 506 4.29 -43.25 2.15
C PRO A 506 3.24 -42.78 1.14
N THR A 507 3.33 -41.51 0.77
CA THR A 507 2.28 -40.82 0.01
C THR A 507 2.90 -40.10 -1.18
N ALA A 508 2.37 -40.37 -2.37
CA ALA A 508 2.65 -39.60 -3.57
C ALA A 508 1.74 -38.37 -3.62
N LEU A 509 2.30 -37.17 -3.72
CA LEU A 509 1.54 -35.95 -3.96
C LEU A 509 1.68 -35.55 -5.43
N GLN A 510 0.54 -35.48 -6.11
CA GLN A 510 0.41 -34.97 -7.47
C GLN A 510 0.13 -33.47 -7.40
N ILE A 511 1.09 -32.67 -7.88
CA ILE A 511 1.03 -31.21 -7.86
C ILE A 511 0.86 -30.73 -9.30
N ALA A 512 -0.20 -29.98 -9.56
CA ALA A 512 -0.46 -29.35 -10.84
C ALA A 512 -0.60 -27.84 -10.68
N VAL A 513 -0.01 -27.09 -11.60
CA VAL A 513 -0.21 -25.65 -11.77
C VAL A 513 -0.99 -25.45 -13.07
N PRO A 514 -1.99 -24.57 -13.15
CA PRO A 514 -2.68 -24.29 -14.40
C PRO A 514 -1.69 -24.04 -15.55
N GLY A 515 -1.83 -24.78 -16.66
CA GLY A 515 -0.93 -24.70 -17.82
C GLY A 515 0.44 -25.36 -17.68
N GLY A 516 0.81 -25.86 -16.50
CA GLY A 516 2.07 -26.53 -16.24
C GLY A 516 2.02 -28.04 -16.34
N GLN A 517 3.19 -28.68 -16.47
CA GLN A 517 3.31 -30.12 -16.34
C GLN A 517 3.13 -30.53 -14.87
N PRO A 518 2.29 -31.52 -14.55
CA PRO A 518 2.18 -32.03 -13.20
C PRO A 518 3.50 -32.61 -12.72
N ILE A 519 3.84 -32.38 -11.45
CA ILE A 519 4.98 -33.02 -10.79
C ILE A 519 4.49 -33.97 -9.69
N THR A 520 5.20 -35.07 -9.48
CA THR A 520 4.95 -36.00 -8.39
C THR A 520 6.08 -35.92 -7.37
N ILE A 521 5.75 -35.80 -6.09
CA ILE A 521 6.72 -35.95 -5.00
C ILE A 521 6.34 -37.10 -4.08
N GLN A 522 7.33 -37.85 -3.62
CA GLN A 522 7.15 -38.94 -2.65
C GLN A 522 7.47 -38.44 -1.25
N ILE A 523 6.52 -38.59 -0.33
CA ILE A 523 6.67 -38.25 1.08
C ILE A 523 6.84 -39.52 1.90
N GLY A 524 7.91 -39.58 2.70
CA GLY A 524 8.15 -40.66 3.66
C GLY A 524 8.71 -41.97 3.08
N GLN A 525 9.21 -41.93 1.84
CA GLN A 525 10.01 -43.02 1.28
C GLN A 525 11.49 -42.81 1.68
N GLN A 526 12.11 -43.79 2.33
CA GLN A 526 13.55 -43.77 2.57
C GLN A 526 14.27 -43.86 1.22
N THR A 527 15.13 -42.88 0.92
CA THR A 527 16.10 -43.01 -0.16
C THR A 527 16.97 -44.24 0.14
N PRO A 528 17.10 -45.23 -0.77
CA PRO A 528 17.99 -46.35 -0.52
C PRO A 528 19.39 -45.81 -0.23
N ALA A 529 20.00 -46.28 0.86
CA ALA A 529 21.35 -45.89 1.25
C ALA A 529 22.32 -46.20 0.09
N PRO A 530 23.27 -45.30 -0.24
CA PRO A 530 24.31 -45.63 -1.20
C PRO A 530 25.05 -46.87 -0.71
N THR A 531 25.06 -47.93 -1.51
CA THR A 531 25.84 -49.14 -1.22
C THR A 531 27.32 -48.77 -1.30
N THR A 532 27.98 -48.63 -0.16
CA THR A 532 29.43 -48.42 -0.07
C THR A 532 30.15 -49.66 -0.61
N PRO A 533 31.04 -49.55 -1.61
CA PRO A 533 31.92 -50.64 -2.00
C PRO A 533 32.86 -50.99 -0.83
N SER A 534 33.06 -52.29 -0.60
CA SER A 534 33.92 -52.86 0.44
C SER A 534 35.37 -52.33 0.34
N PRO A 535 36.02 -51.93 1.46
CA PRO A 535 37.39 -51.43 1.42
C PRO A 535 38.41 -52.55 1.18
N SER A 536 39.27 -52.36 0.18
CA SER A 536 40.50 -53.14 -0.04
C SER A 536 41.55 -52.79 1.03
N PRO A 537 42.32 -53.75 1.57
CA PRO A 537 43.20 -53.53 2.71
C PRO A 537 44.37 -52.58 2.40
N THR A 538 44.61 -51.68 3.36
CA THR A 538 45.65 -50.64 3.37
C THR A 538 46.98 -51.20 3.87
N VAL A 539 48.09 -50.85 3.21
CA VAL A 539 49.46 -51.21 3.63
C VAL A 539 50.07 -50.04 4.43
N THR A 540 50.73 -50.39 5.54
CA THR A 540 51.27 -49.56 6.63
C THR A 540 52.45 -48.64 6.23
N PRO A 541 52.58 -47.41 6.78
CA PRO A 541 53.70 -46.50 6.53
C PRO A 541 54.76 -46.46 7.65
N THR A 542 56.05 -46.29 7.33
CA THR A 542 57.12 -45.79 8.26
C THR A 542 58.42 -45.47 7.47
N PRO A 543 59.41 -44.72 8.01
CA PRO A 543 59.44 -43.31 8.46
C PRO A 543 60.39 -42.43 7.59
N THR A 544 60.24 -41.10 7.68
CA THR A 544 61.10 -40.10 7.00
C THR A 544 62.07 -39.43 7.98
N PRO A 545 63.39 -39.38 7.67
CA PRO A 545 64.30 -38.41 8.28
C PRO A 545 64.67 -37.24 7.34
N THR A 546 64.77 -36.06 7.96
CA THR A 546 65.15 -34.70 7.49
C THR A 546 66.65 -34.61 7.10
N ALA A 547 67.10 -33.88 6.07
CA ALA A 547 67.51 -32.46 6.07
C ALA A 547 68.09 -32.05 4.68
N THR A 548 67.65 -30.95 4.03
CA THR A 548 68.33 -29.61 3.85
C THR A 548 69.36 -29.54 2.68
N PRO A 549 69.67 -28.38 2.01
CA PRO A 549 68.89 -27.28 1.43
C PRO A 549 69.10 -27.04 -0.11
N THR A 550 68.19 -26.24 -0.70
CA THR A 550 68.23 -25.28 -1.86
C THR A 550 69.28 -25.40 -2.99
N PRO A 551 68.88 -25.25 -4.29
CA PRO A 551 69.09 -23.97 -4.98
C PRO A 551 67.85 -23.39 -5.71
N ALA A 552 67.93 -22.08 -5.98
CA ALA A 552 66.89 -21.19 -6.49
C ALA A 552 66.42 -21.45 -7.94
N PRO A 553 65.14 -21.16 -8.28
CA PRO A 553 64.68 -21.12 -9.67
C PRO A 553 64.89 -19.75 -10.37
N PRO A 554 64.87 -19.73 -11.72
CA PRO A 554 65.37 -18.64 -12.58
C PRO A 554 64.36 -17.48 -12.78
N PRO A 555 64.77 -16.36 -13.41
CA PRO A 555 63.98 -15.12 -13.45
C PRO A 555 62.67 -15.24 -14.23
N GLN A 556 61.65 -14.53 -13.74
CA GLN A 556 60.33 -14.42 -14.36
C GLN A 556 60.40 -13.60 -15.65
N THR A 557 59.84 -14.16 -16.72
CA THR A 557 59.58 -13.53 -18.01
C THR A 557 58.55 -12.40 -17.88
N ALA A 558 58.83 -11.28 -18.56
CA ALA A 558 57.98 -10.10 -18.59
C ALA A 558 56.60 -10.39 -19.20
N THR A 559 55.55 -9.89 -18.53
CA THR A 559 54.17 -9.88 -19.02
C THR A 559 53.99 -8.74 -20.04
N PRO A 560 53.31 -8.96 -21.18
CA PRO A 560 53.12 -7.92 -22.19
C PRO A 560 52.21 -6.77 -21.72
N THR A 561 52.63 -5.56 -22.05
CA THR A 561 51.96 -4.27 -21.82
C THR A 561 50.60 -4.20 -22.53
N PRO A 562 49.54 -3.64 -21.91
CA PRO A 562 48.26 -3.43 -22.55
C PRO A 562 48.32 -2.30 -23.60
N THR A 563 47.74 -2.58 -24.76
CA THR A 563 47.58 -1.68 -25.92
C THR A 563 46.74 -0.46 -25.58
N GLN A 564 47.21 0.72 -25.98
CA GLN A 564 46.48 1.99 -25.83
C GLN A 564 45.26 2.07 -26.76
N THR A 565 44.14 2.53 -26.22
CA THR A 565 42.90 2.88 -26.95
C THR A 565 43.11 4.19 -27.72
N PRO A 566 42.64 4.32 -28.99
CA PRO A 566 42.87 5.50 -29.80
C PRO A 566 42.05 6.73 -29.35
N THR A 567 42.70 7.89 -29.43
CA THR A 567 42.21 9.25 -29.18
C THR A 567 41.14 9.68 -30.21
N PRO A 568 40.07 10.40 -29.81
CA PRO A 568 39.11 10.97 -30.75
C PRO A 568 39.67 12.20 -31.50
N THR A 569 39.39 12.23 -32.81
CA THR A 569 39.77 13.26 -33.78
C THR A 569 39.03 14.58 -33.56
N ALA A 570 39.74 15.69 -33.76
CA ALA A 570 39.25 17.06 -33.63
C ALA A 570 38.22 17.45 -34.71
N SER A 571 37.22 18.24 -34.30
CA SER A 571 36.21 18.90 -35.15
C SER A 571 36.78 20.19 -35.78
N PRO A 572 36.39 20.58 -37.02
CA PRO A 572 36.97 21.73 -37.71
C PRO A 572 36.47 23.09 -37.19
N PRO A 573 37.21 24.19 -37.48
CA PRO A 573 36.93 25.51 -36.93
C PRO A 573 35.87 26.28 -37.75
N PRO A 574 35.10 27.21 -37.14
CA PRO A 574 34.26 28.14 -37.87
C PRO A 574 35.06 29.34 -38.42
N VAL A 575 34.64 29.80 -39.59
CA VAL A 575 35.17 30.91 -40.39
C VAL A 575 34.76 32.28 -39.79
N THR A 576 35.70 33.24 -39.79
CA THR A 576 35.54 34.68 -39.46
C THR A 576 35.00 35.47 -40.66
N THR A 577 34.18 36.53 -40.59
CA THR A 577 34.37 37.98 -40.22
C THR A 577 33.23 38.78 -40.97
N PRO A 578 32.97 40.11 -40.90
CA PRO A 578 33.31 41.22 -39.96
C PRO A 578 32.16 42.21 -39.54
N THR A 579 32.31 42.85 -38.34
CA THR A 579 32.29 44.33 -38.01
C THR A 579 31.09 45.25 -38.40
N ALA A 580 30.70 46.35 -37.73
CA ALA A 580 30.62 46.86 -36.34
C ALA A 580 29.79 48.20 -36.30
N THR A 581 29.05 48.44 -35.19
CA THR A 581 28.86 49.75 -34.46
C THR A 581 27.92 50.85 -35.05
N PRO A 582 27.27 51.80 -34.28
CA PRO A 582 27.44 52.23 -32.86
C PRO A 582 26.21 52.35 -31.93
N THR A 583 26.51 52.47 -30.63
CA THR A 583 25.76 52.99 -29.44
C THR A 583 25.88 54.54 -29.37
N PRO A 584 25.03 55.37 -28.68
CA PRO A 584 24.88 55.48 -27.20
C PRO A 584 23.44 55.82 -26.71
N THR A 585 23.03 55.66 -25.44
CA THR A 585 23.36 56.58 -24.31
C THR A 585 22.85 56.02 -22.97
N ALA A 586 23.60 56.36 -21.92
CA ALA A 586 23.59 55.86 -20.55
C ALA A 586 22.42 56.31 -19.64
N THR A 587 22.22 55.59 -18.53
CA THR A 587 21.82 56.16 -17.23
C THR A 587 22.45 55.36 -16.09
N VAL A 588 22.74 56.06 -15.01
CA VAL A 588 23.81 55.87 -14.01
C VAL A 588 23.53 54.78 -12.96
N THR A 589 24.65 54.15 -12.58
CA THR A 589 24.94 53.15 -11.55
C THR A 589 24.60 53.58 -10.11
N VAL A 590 24.09 52.64 -9.30
CA VAL A 590 24.30 52.61 -7.84
C VAL A 590 25.06 51.32 -7.51
N ALA A 591 26.16 51.46 -6.77
CA ALA A 591 27.10 50.38 -6.44
C ALA A 591 26.51 49.36 -5.45
N PRO A 592 26.70 48.04 -5.66
CA PRO A 592 26.48 47.05 -4.61
C PRO A 592 27.73 46.87 -3.73
N SER A 593 27.45 46.72 -2.44
CA SER A 593 28.35 46.32 -1.34
C SER A 593 29.13 45.03 -1.66
N PRO A 594 30.32 44.80 -1.06
CA PRO A 594 31.11 43.59 -1.29
C PRO A 594 30.29 42.33 -1.01
N ALA A 595 30.33 41.39 -1.97
CA ALA A 595 29.71 40.08 -1.85
C ALA A 595 30.28 39.35 -0.62
N GLY A 596 29.40 39.00 0.32
CA GLY A 596 29.70 38.00 1.33
C GLY A 596 30.08 36.68 0.67
N ILE A 597 31.00 35.96 1.28
CA ILE A 597 31.46 34.65 0.81
C ILE A 597 30.23 33.74 0.60
N PRO A 598 30.06 33.07 -0.56
CA PRO A 598 28.94 32.18 -0.80
C PRO A 598 28.84 31.15 0.32
N ILE A 599 27.63 30.90 0.84
CA ILE A 599 27.39 29.90 1.92
C ILE A 599 27.98 28.53 1.52
N GLU A 600 28.00 28.21 0.23
CA GLU A 600 28.62 27.02 -0.35
C GLU A 600 30.12 26.92 -0.06
N VAL A 601 30.86 28.04 -0.09
CA VAL A 601 32.31 28.10 0.21
C VAL A 601 32.54 27.97 1.72
N ILE A 602 31.66 28.50 2.56
CA ILE A 602 31.72 28.33 4.02
C ILE A 602 31.47 26.86 4.40
N VAL A 603 30.51 26.21 3.75
CA VAL A 603 30.20 24.78 3.95
C VAL A 603 31.36 23.89 3.47
N LEU A 604 31.99 24.20 2.33
CA LEU A 604 33.17 23.49 1.84
C LEU A 604 34.37 23.62 2.80
N ILE A 605 34.61 24.79 3.37
CA ILE A 605 35.67 25.01 4.37
C ILE A 605 35.36 24.24 5.68
N ALA A 606 34.10 24.22 6.12
CA ALA A 606 33.68 23.47 7.31
C ALA A 606 33.83 21.94 7.12
N ILE A 607 33.46 21.41 5.95
CA ILE A 607 33.63 19.99 5.61
C ILE A 607 35.12 19.62 5.54
N ALA A 608 35.96 20.49 4.95
CA ALA A 608 37.41 20.28 4.90
C ALA A 608 38.05 20.28 6.31
N ALA A 609 37.60 21.17 7.20
CA ALA A 609 38.08 21.24 8.58
C ALA A 609 37.66 20.01 9.41
N VAL A 610 36.43 19.52 9.25
CA VAL A 610 35.95 18.29 9.91
C VAL A 610 36.67 17.06 9.36
N GLY A 611 36.91 16.98 8.05
CA GLY A 611 37.69 15.92 7.43
C GLY A 611 39.13 15.87 7.96
N LEU A 612 39.79 17.03 8.09
CA LEU A 612 41.14 17.12 8.64
C LEU A 612 41.18 16.73 10.13
N ALA A 613 40.19 17.14 10.93
CA ALA A 613 40.09 16.77 12.34
C ALA A 613 39.92 15.26 12.54
N VAL A 614 39.14 14.59 11.69
CA VAL A 614 38.94 13.12 11.71
C VAL A 614 40.21 12.38 11.29
N ILE A 615 40.96 12.90 10.32
CA ILE A 615 42.26 12.33 9.90
C ILE A 615 43.30 12.46 11.02
N VAL A 616 43.38 13.61 11.69
CA VAL A 616 44.31 13.82 12.80
C VAL A 616 43.93 12.96 14.02
N ALA A 617 42.64 12.85 14.35
CA ALA A 617 42.16 12.00 15.44
C ALA A 617 42.39 10.49 15.19
N SER A 618 42.30 10.04 13.94
CA SER A 618 42.57 8.65 13.57
C SER A 618 44.05 8.31 13.47
N ALA A 619 44.92 9.30 13.14
CA ALA A 619 46.37 9.15 13.21
C ALA A 619 46.89 9.12 14.66
N GLY A 620 46.30 9.88 15.58
CA GLY A 620 46.66 9.90 17.01
C GLY A 620 46.33 8.60 17.77
N ARG A 621 45.27 7.88 17.38
CA ARG A 621 44.86 6.62 18.04
C ARG A 621 45.70 5.39 17.67
N ARG A 622 46.54 5.44 16.61
CA ARG A 622 47.38 4.31 16.20
C ARG A 622 48.74 4.22 16.92
N ARG A 623 49.04 5.12 17.86
CA ARG A 623 50.33 5.12 18.60
C ARG A 623 50.26 4.69 20.08
N GLN A 624 49.11 4.22 20.59
CA GLN A 624 48.98 3.83 22.01
C GLN A 624 48.56 2.37 22.28
N VAL A 625 48.73 1.45 21.33
CA VAL A 625 48.57 0.00 21.59
C VAL A 625 49.81 -0.76 21.10
N THR A 626 50.95 -0.49 21.76
CA THR A 626 52.09 -1.41 21.84
C THR A 626 52.96 -0.94 23.01
N LYS A 627 52.63 -1.42 24.22
CA LYS A 627 53.56 -1.85 25.26
C LYS A 627 52.78 -2.61 26.33
#